data_AF-A0A9D6E3A4-F1
#
_entry.id   AF-A0A9D6E3A4-F1
#
_cell.length_a   1.000
_cell.length_b   1.000
_cell.length_c   1.000
_cell.angle_alpha   90.00
_cell.angle_beta   90.00
_cell.angle_gamma   90.00
#
_symmetry.space_group_name_H-M   'P 1'
#
loop_
_entity.id
_entity.type
_entity.pdbx_description
1 polymer ?
#
loop_
_entity_poly.entity_id
_entity_poly.type
_entity_poly.pdbx_seq_one_letter_code
_entity_poly.pdbx_strand_id
1 'polypeptide(L)'
;MKPQTIGKKIIEMTGKYSRHKMFDGRTVDDVPTLALYSTKELPGLARALAKLGELLSIGLRDEKTRELVKDAAHSALSYGDPSFKDLKSFVHELDVRGVLNDDKGLKLKEEIARSLDRISPAMFRGKSSDIDYSDAGPLSVFIPILLRISICIII
;
A
#
# COMPACT_ATOMS: atom_id res chain seq x y z
N MET A 1 -21.63 -10.37 19.67
CA MET A 1 -20.75 -9.38 18.97
C MET A 1 -20.48 -9.88 17.55
N LYS A 2 -20.37 -9.00 16.54
CA LYS A 2 -20.00 -9.40 15.17
C LYS A 2 -18.46 -9.58 15.06
N PRO A 3 -17.92 -10.49 14.23
CA PRO A 3 -16.47 -10.73 14.10
C PRO A 3 -15.64 -9.49 13.74
N GLN A 4 -16.18 -8.59 12.91
CA GLN A 4 -15.55 -7.30 12.58
C GLN A 4 -15.28 -6.44 13.84
N THR A 5 -16.10 -6.58 14.88
CA THR A 5 -15.94 -5.86 16.15
C THR A 5 -14.73 -6.35 16.95
N ILE A 6 -14.34 -7.61 16.82
CA ILE A 6 -13.18 -8.18 17.53
C ILE A 6 -11.88 -7.70 16.86
N GLY A 7 -11.79 -7.81 15.53
CA GLY A 7 -10.60 -7.36 14.79
C GLY A 7 -10.29 -5.88 15.01
N LYS A 8 -11.31 -5.01 15.01
CA LYS A 8 -11.15 -3.58 15.32
C LYS A 8 -10.62 -3.35 16.73
N LYS A 9 -11.18 -4.04 17.73
CA LYS A 9 -10.71 -3.95 19.11
C LYS A 9 -9.27 -4.42 19.27
N ILE A 10 -8.85 -5.48 18.56
CA ILE A 10 -7.47 -5.94 18.58
C ILE A 10 -6.55 -4.84 18.07
N ILE A 11 -6.84 -4.25 16.91
CA ILE A 11 -6.03 -3.14 16.35
C ILE A 11 -5.97 -1.95 17.30
N GLU A 12 -7.11 -1.53 17.86
CA GLU A 12 -7.18 -0.42 18.79
C GLU A 12 -6.38 -0.68 20.08
N MET A 13 -6.50 -1.89 20.66
CA MET A 13 -5.76 -2.26 21.87
C MET A 13 -4.26 -2.37 21.61
N THR A 14 -3.85 -3.03 20.52
CA THR A 14 -2.45 -3.16 20.16
C THR A 14 -1.85 -1.79 19.87
N GLY A 15 -2.56 -0.92 19.14
CA GLY A 15 -2.09 0.43 18.86
C GLY A 15 -1.94 1.30 20.12
N LYS A 16 -2.91 1.24 21.05
CA LYS A 16 -2.80 1.90 22.36
C LYS A 16 -1.61 1.39 23.15
N TYR A 17 -1.44 0.07 23.21
CA TYR A 17 -0.32 -0.56 23.90
C TYR A 17 1.01 -0.08 23.32
N SER A 18 1.18 -0.13 21.99
CA SER A 18 2.41 0.28 21.33
C SER A 18 2.77 1.76 21.51
N ARG A 19 1.79 2.67 21.65
CA ARG A 19 2.06 4.10 21.94
C ARG A 19 2.55 4.37 23.37
N HIS A 20 2.35 3.43 24.29
CA HIS A 20 2.61 3.63 25.72
C HIS A 20 3.74 2.74 26.26
N LYS A 21 4.53 2.09 25.39
CA LYS A 21 5.44 1.02 25.81
C LYS A 21 6.91 1.43 25.81
N MET A 22 7.39 1.57 27.04
CA MET A 22 8.62 0.87 27.40
C MET A 22 8.37 -0.65 27.39
N PHE A 23 9.18 -1.42 26.67
CA PHE A 23 9.21 -2.89 26.68
C PHE A 23 10.54 -3.33 27.30
N ASP A 24 10.49 -4.10 28.38
CA ASP A 24 11.67 -4.52 29.14
C ASP A 24 12.59 -3.35 29.59
N GLY A 25 11.97 -2.25 30.04
CA GLY A 25 12.69 -1.05 30.47
C GLY A 25 13.31 -0.22 29.33
N ARG A 26 13.09 -0.58 28.06
CA ARG A 26 13.55 0.18 26.88
C ARG A 26 12.36 0.83 26.19
N THR A 27 12.51 2.07 25.75
CA THR A 27 11.54 2.70 24.86
C THR A 27 11.47 1.89 23.56
N VAL A 28 10.27 1.53 23.14
CA VAL A 28 10.06 0.98 21.80
C VAL A 28 9.87 2.17 20.88
N ASP A 29 10.92 2.54 20.15
CA ASP A 29 10.89 3.69 19.24
C ASP A 29 10.08 3.41 17.96
N ASP A 30 9.92 2.12 17.61
CA ASP A 30 9.17 1.67 16.45
C ASP A 30 7.79 1.10 16.82
N VAL A 31 6.77 1.87 16.54
CA VAL A 31 5.36 1.48 16.69
C VAL A 31 4.90 0.82 15.37
N PRO A 32 4.34 -0.40 15.38
CA PRO A 32 3.92 -1.09 14.17
C PRO A 32 2.67 -0.47 13.54
N THR A 33 2.56 -0.57 12.22
CA THR A 33 1.32 -0.30 11.47
C THR A 33 0.48 -1.57 11.38
N LEU A 34 -0.82 -1.47 11.68
CA LEU A 34 -1.76 -2.59 11.72
C LEU A 34 -3.02 -2.25 10.93
N ALA A 35 -3.52 -3.18 10.11
CA ALA A 35 -4.75 -3.01 9.34
C ALA A 35 -5.62 -4.26 9.44
N LEU A 36 -6.94 -4.07 9.44
CA LEU A 36 -7.92 -5.15 9.37
C LEU A 36 -8.49 -5.18 7.97
N TYR A 37 -8.34 -6.28 7.25
CA TYR A 37 -8.86 -6.39 5.89
C TYR A 37 -10.25 -7.02 5.82
N SER A 38 -11.11 -6.45 5.00
CA SER A 38 -12.38 -7.04 4.58
C SER A 38 -12.15 -7.95 3.37
N THR A 39 -12.21 -9.26 3.59
CA THR A 39 -12.06 -10.25 2.50
C THR A 39 -13.13 -10.12 1.42
N LYS A 40 -14.27 -9.49 1.72
CA LYS A 40 -15.34 -9.20 0.76
C LYS A 40 -14.93 -8.16 -0.28
N GLU A 41 -14.00 -7.27 0.06
CA GLU A 41 -13.53 -6.22 -0.84
C GLU A 41 -12.33 -6.68 -1.69
N LEU A 42 -11.66 -7.78 -1.30
CA LEU A 42 -10.50 -8.33 -2.03
C LEU A 42 -10.78 -8.58 -3.52
N PRO A 43 -11.91 -9.17 -3.95
CA PRO A 43 -12.16 -9.38 -5.37
C PRO A 43 -12.28 -8.07 -6.17
N GLY A 44 -12.85 -7.02 -5.56
CA GLY A 44 -12.93 -5.70 -6.19
C GLY A 44 -11.56 -5.08 -6.37
N LEU A 45 -10.75 -5.11 -5.30
CA LEU A 45 -9.39 -4.61 -5.34
C LEU A 45 -8.52 -5.41 -6.33
N ALA A 46 -8.59 -6.74 -6.32
CA ALA A 46 -7.83 -7.60 -7.23
C ALA A 46 -8.15 -7.30 -8.71
N ARG A 47 -9.41 -7.01 -9.05
CA ARG A 47 -9.78 -6.58 -10.41
C ARG A 47 -9.18 -5.23 -10.78
N ALA A 48 -9.19 -4.26 -9.87
CA ALA A 48 -8.57 -2.96 -10.11
C ALA A 48 -7.05 -3.09 -10.29
N LEU A 49 -6.40 -3.94 -9.48
CA LEU A 49 -4.98 -4.22 -9.58
C LEU A 49 -4.61 -4.99 -10.84
N ALA A 50 -5.47 -5.91 -11.31
CA ALA A 50 -5.28 -6.58 -12.59
C ALA A 50 -5.28 -5.58 -13.76
N LYS A 51 -6.25 -4.64 -13.79
CA LYS A 51 -6.27 -3.55 -14.79
C LYS A 51 -5.01 -2.68 -14.72
N LEU A 52 -4.51 -2.40 -13.51
CA LEU A 52 -3.26 -1.65 -13.33
C LEU A 52 -2.08 -2.43 -13.91
N GLY A 53 -1.98 -3.72 -13.60
CA GLY A 53 -0.95 -4.60 -14.15
C GLY A 53 -0.97 -4.69 -15.67
N GLU A 54 -2.16 -4.70 -16.29
CA GLU A 54 -2.34 -4.65 -17.74
C GLU A 54 -1.84 -3.32 -18.34
N LEU A 55 -2.27 -2.19 -17.78
CA LEU A 55 -1.82 -0.86 -18.23
C LEU A 55 -0.30 -0.71 -18.12
N LEU A 56 0.27 -1.12 -16.98
CA LEU A 56 1.71 -1.10 -16.79
C LEU A 56 2.40 -2.05 -17.77
N SER A 57 1.88 -3.26 -18.01
CA SER A 57 2.48 -4.21 -18.96
C SER A 57 2.53 -3.69 -20.40
N ILE A 58 1.54 -2.87 -20.80
CA ILE A 58 1.55 -2.18 -22.11
C ILE A 58 2.58 -1.04 -22.07
N GLY A 59 2.54 -0.20 -21.05
CA GLY A 59 3.44 0.96 -20.89
C GLY A 59 4.92 0.56 -20.76
N LEU A 60 5.23 -0.53 -20.07
CA LEU A 60 6.59 -1.02 -19.86
C LEU A 60 7.30 -1.48 -21.16
N ARG A 61 6.59 -1.55 -22.29
CA ARG A 61 7.19 -1.76 -23.62
C ARG A 61 7.93 -0.53 -24.12
N ASP A 62 7.51 0.66 -23.67
CA ASP A 62 8.17 1.93 -23.93
C ASP A 62 9.23 2.20 -22.85
N GLU A 63 10.46 2.55 -23.28
CA GLU A 63 11.59 2.73 -22.38
C GLU A 63 11.38 3.93 -21.44
N LYS A 64 10.79 5.02 -21.95
CA LYS A 64 10.52 6.21 -21.14
C LYS A 64 9.53 5.89 -20.02
N THR A 65 8.41 5.23 -20.35
CA THR A 65 7.40 4.82 -19.38
C THR A 65 7.96 3.83 -18.36
N ARG A 66 8.85 2.93 -18.80
CA ARG A 66 9.55 1.99 -17.90
C ARG A 66 10.39 2.70 -16.84
N GLU A 67 11.17 3.70 -17.22
CA GLU A 67 11.95 4.47 -16.24
C GLU A 67 11.04 5.23 -15.27
N LEU A 68 9.93 5.81 -15.75
CA LEU A 68 8.95 6.47 -14.87
C LEU A 68 8.34 5.51 -13.85
N VAL A 69 8.01 4.27 -14.25
CA VAL A 69 7.47 3.24 -13.34
C VAL A 69 8.53 2.78 -12.34
N LYS A 70 9.79 2.61 -12.76
CA LYS A 70 10.89 2.29 -11.85
C LYS A 70 11.07 3.38 -10.82
N ASP A 71 11.11 4.64 -11.24
CA ASP A 71 11.27 5.75 -10.31
C ASP A 71 10.07 5.86 -9.36
N ALA A 72 8.84 5.61 -9.85
CA ALA A 72 7.66 5.55 -9.01
C ALA A 72 7.77 4.48 -7.93
N ALA A 73 8.27 3.29 -8.28
CA ALA A 73 8.52 2.23 -7.33
C ALA A 73 9.55 2.66 -6.28
N HIS A 74 10.68 3.24 -6.70
CA HIS A 74 11.72 3.69 -5.75
C HIS A 74 11.22 4.79 -4.80
N SER A 75 10.45 5.76 -5.31
CA SER A 75 9.92 6.88 -4.53
C SER A 75 8.79 6.49 -3.58
N ALA A 76 8.04 5.43 -3.88
CA ALA A 76 6.94 5.00 -3.04
C ALA A 76 7.42 4.63 -1.61
N LEU A 77 6.61 4.97 -0.62
CA LEU A 77 6.83 4.64 0.79
C LEU A 77 7.02 3.12 0.94
N SER A 78 8.01 2.69 1.72
CA SER A 78 8.29 1.26 1.97
C SER A 78 7.83 0.83 3.36
N TYR A 79 7.31 -0.39 3.48
CA TYR A 79 7.01 -1.03 4.75
C TYR A 79 8.21 -1.87 5.22
N GLY A 80 9.23 -1.19 5.77
CA GLY A 80 10.47 -1.84 6.18
C GLY A 80 11.31 -2.27 4.97
N ASP A 81 11.03 -3.44 4.40
CA ASP A 81 11.77 -3.95 3.23
C ASP A 81 11.48 -3.09 1.98
N PRO A 82 12.52 -2.58 1.29
CA PRO A 82 12.36 -1.78 0.08
C PRO A 82 11.56 -2.46 -1.03
N SER A 83 11.49 -3.78 -1.06
CA SER A 83 10.75 -4.56 -2.06
C SER A 83 9.23 -4.47 -1.88
N PHE A 84 8.77 -4.09 -0.69
CA PHE A 84 7.36 -3.91 -0.36
C PHE A 84 7.02 -2.43 -0.25
N LYS A 85 6.32 -1.93 -1.26
CA LYS A 85 5.88 -0.54 -1.34
C LYS A 85 4.46 -0.39 -0.85
N ASP A 86 4.14 0.70 -0.19
CA ASP A 86 2.76 1.07 0.11
C ASP A 86 2.00 1.27 -1.21
N LEU A 87 0.93 0.50 -1.40
CA LEU A 87 0.19 0.48 -2.67
C LEU A 87 -0.45 1.84 -2.98
N LYS A 88 -0.92 2.56 -1.96
CA LYS A 88 -1.49 3.90 -2.13
C LYS A 88 -0.41 4.88 -2.61
N SER A 89 0.75 4.89 -1.94
CA SER A 89 1.90 5.70 -2.33
C SER A 89 2.39 5.35 -3.72
N PHE A 90 2.50 4.07 -4.07
CA PHE A 90 2.95 3.67 -5.40
C PHE A 90 2.00 4.15 -6.51
N VAL A 91 0.68 3.98 -6.34
CA VAL A 91 -0.30 4.47 -7.32
C VAL A 91 -0.29 5.99 -7.43
N HIS A 92 -0.04 6.69 -6.31
CA HIS A 92 0.16 8.14 -6.32
C HIS A 92 1.41 8.55 -7.11
N GLU A 93 2.54 7.87 -6.90
CA GLU A 93 3.78 8.15 -7.64
C GLU A 93 3.64 7.90 -9.14
N LEU A 94 2.91 6.86 -9.54
CA LEU A 94 2.60 6.60 -10.96
C LEU A 94 1.82 7.77 -11.61
N ASP A 95 0.91 8.39 -10.87
CA ASP A 95 0.15 9.56 -11.31
C ASP A 95 1.02 10.82 -11.38
N VAL A 96 1.76 11.14 -10.31
CA VAL A 96 2.67 12.30 -10.27
C VAL A 96 3.68 12.27 -11.42
N ARG A 97 4.17 11.07 -11.77
CA ARG A 97 5.17 10.86 -12.84
C ARG A 97 4.56 10.78 -14.23
N GLY A 98 3.25 10.81 -14.32
CA GLY A 98 2.52 10.90 -15.57
C GLY A 98 2.21 9.57 -16.26
N VAL A 99 2.38 8.45 -15.57
CA VAL A 99 2.08 7.11 -16.09
C VAL A 99 0.56 6.89 -16.20
N LEU A 100 -0.23 7.51 -15.32
CA LEU A 100 -1.70 7.35 -15.26
C LEU A 100 -2.47 8.57 -15.80
N ASN A 101 -1.86 9.39 -16.67
CA ASN A 101 -2.38 10.69 -17.09
C ASN A 101 -3.53 10.67 -18.11
N ASP A 102 -3.91 9.50 -18.63
CA ASP A 102 -5.06 9.39 -19.52
C ASP A 102 -6.36 9.18 -18.73
N ASP A 103 -7.51 9.37 -19.38
CA ASP A 103 -8.84 9.21 -18.75
C ASP A 103 -9.04 7.82 -18.12
N LYS A 104 -8.36 6.79 -18.67
CA LYS A 104 -8.43 5.41 -18.17
C LYS A 104 -7.62 5.27 -16.88
N GLY A 105 -6.40 5.81 -16.85
CA GLY A 105 -5.51 5.82 -15.70
C GLY A 105 -6.08 6.60 -14.53
N LEU A 106 -6.66 7.78 -14.77
CA LEU A 106 -7.32 8.59 -13.75
C LEU A 106 -8.51 7.84 -13.10
N LYS A 107 -9.39 7.26 -13.92
CA LYS A 107 -10.52 6.44 -13.41
C LYS A 107 -10.04 5.23 -12.62
N LEU A 108 -8.95 4.60 -13.04
CA LEU A 108 -8.39 3.44 -12.35
C LEU A 108 -7.78 3.82 -11.00
N LYS A 109 -7.04 4.93 -10.92
CA LYS A 109 -6.51 5.49 -9.67
C LYS A 109 -7.64 5.70 -8.66
N GLU A 110 -8.75 6.31 -9.08
CA GLU A 110 -9.92 6.51 -8.23
C GLU A 110 -10.61 5.18 -7.82
N GLU A 111 -10.67 4.20 -8.72
CA GLU A 111 -11.19 2.85 -8.42
C GLU A 111 -10.32 2.14 -7.37
N ILE A 112 -8.99 2.23 -7.48
CA ILE A 112 -8.05 1.68 -6.51
C ILE A 112 -8.17 2.41 -5.18
N ALA A 113 -8.14 3.75 -5.16
CA ALA A 113 -8.28 4.54 -3.94
C ALA A 113 -9.56 4.18 -3.16
N ARG A 114 -10.72 4.15 -3.84
CA ARG A 114 -11.98 3.72 -3.23
C ARG A 114 -11.98 2.27 -2.75
N SER A 115 -11.22 1.39 -3.39
CA SER A 115 -11.08 0.00 -2.97
C SER A 115 -10.18 -0.13 -1.75
N LEU A 116 -9.10 0.66 -1.67
CA LEU A 116 -8.24 0.74 -0.49
C LEU A 116 -8.96 1.33 0.73
N ASP A 117 -9.83 2.31 0.52
CA ASP A 117 -10.64 2.87 1.63
C ASP A 117 -11.64 1.83 2.19
N ARG A 118 -12.22 1.00 1.32
CA ARG A 118 -13.17 -0.04 1.73
C ARG A 118 -12.52 -1.28 2.31
N ILE A 119 -11.35 -1.66 1.80
CA ILE A 119 -10.71 -2.91 2.22
C ILE A 119 -10.27 -2.87 3.67
N SER A 120 -9.95 -1.70 4.22
CA SER A 120 -9.50 -1.57 5.61
C SER A 120 -10.51 -0.81 6.47
N PRO A 121 -11.53 -1.48 7.05
CA PRO A 121 -12.48 -0.86 7.97
C PRO A 121 -11.86 -0.35 9.28
N ALA A 122 -10.60 -0.69 9.58
CA ALA A 122 -9.81 -0.12 10.66
C ALA A 122 -8.32 -0.26 10.38
N MET A 123 -7.60 0.82 10.61
CA MET A 123 -6.14 0.87 10.50
C MET A 123 -5.58 1.67 11.67
N PHE A 124 -4.49 1.18 12.22
CA PHE A 124 -3.65 1.90 13.16
C PHE A 124 -2.31 2.16 12.48
N ARG A 125 -1.95 3.43 12.34
CA ARG A 125 -0.67 3.84 11.77
C ARG A 125 0.36 3.94 12.86
N GLY A 126 1.44 3.21 12.65
CA GLY A 126 2.62 3.23 13.49
C GLY A 126 3.42 4.51 13.30
N LYS A 127 4.56 4.56 13.97
CA LYS A 127 5.56 5.61 13.85
C LYS A 127 6.92 4.95 14.05
N SER A 128 7.85 5.22 13.15
CA SER A 128 9.26 4.90 13.35
C SER A 128 10.02 6.21 13.55
N SER A 129 11.21 6.16 14.17
CA SER A 129 12.07 7.34 14.29
C SER A 129 12.46 7.90 12.92
N ASP A 130 12.54 7.03 11.92
CA ASP A 130 13.15 7.34 10.62
C ASP A 130 12.11 7.47 9.49
N ILE A 131 10.87 7.02 9.74
CA ILE A 131 9.81 6.97 8.73
C ILE A 131 8.47 7.40 9.32
N ASP A 132 7.86 8.42 8.71
CA ASP A 132 6.49 8.82 9.01
C ASP A 132 5.48 7.97 8.23
N TYR A 133 4.74 7.12 8.93
CA TYR A 133 3.68 6.29 8.37
C TYR A 133 2.29 6.96 8.47
N SER A 134 2.20 8.25 8.80
CA SER A 134 0.95 8.99 8.97
C SER A 134 0.01 8.92 7.75
N ASP A 135 0.57 8.84 6.55
CA ASP A 135 -0.18 8.76 5.28
C ASP A 135 -0.22 7.36 4.66
N ALA A 136 0.41 6.38 5.31
CA ALA A 136 0.54 5.02 4.80
C ALA A 136 -0.85 4.39 4.58
N GLY A 137 -1.01 3.73 3.43
CA GLY A 137 -2.21 3.02 3.04
C GLY A 137 -2.28 1.63 3.69
N PRO A 138 -3.42 0.95 3.65
CA PRO A 138 -3.58 -0.28 4.41
C PRO A 138 -2.80 -1.46 3.83
N LEU A 139 -2.29 -1.40 2.61
CA LEU A 139 -1.71 -2.55 1.91
C LEU A 139 -0.34 -2.24 1.33
N SER A 140 0.55 -3.20 1.43
CA SER A 140 1.78 -3.24 0.65
C SER A 140 1.53 -3.92 -0.71
N VAL A 141 2.38 -3.60 -1.67
CA VAL A 141 2.53 -4.28 -2.95
C VAL A 141 3.99 -4.66 -3.09
N PHE A 142 4.23 -5.91 -3.46
CA PHE A 142 5.54 -6.34 -3.89
C PHE A 142 5.79 -5.84 -5.32
N ILE A 143 6.87 -5.09 -5.50
CA ILE A 143 7.32 -4.65 -6.83
C ILE A 143 8.70 -5.26 -7.03
N PRO A 144 8.87 -6.26 -7.90
CA PRO A 144 10.20 -6.77 -8.20
C PRO A 144 11.00 -5.65 -8.87
N ILE A 145 11.92 -5.03 -8.12
CA ILE A 145 12.77 -3.89 -8.54
C ILE A 145 13.70 -4.27 -9.71
N LEU A 146 13.77 -5.56 -10.08
CA LEU A 146 14.62 -6.10 -11.13
C LEU A 146 13.78 -6.79 -12.22
N LEU A 147 13.54 -6.07 -13.31
CA LEU A 147 13.81 -6.51 -14.69
C LEU A 147 13.23 -7.87 -15.21
N ARG A 148 12.49 -7.74 -16.33
CA ARG A 148 12.17 -8.68 -17.43
C ARG A 148 10.87 -9.49 -17.44
N ILE A 149 10.14 -9.74 -16.37
CA ILE A 149 8.87 -10.51 -16.44
C ILE A 149 7.87 -10.00 -15.40
N SER A 150 6.61 -9.86 -15.83
CA SER A 150 5.35 -9.65 -15.07
C SER A 150 5.42 -9.06 -13.66
N ILE A 151 4.78 -7.91 -13.45
CA ILE A 151 4.46 -7.41 -12.11
C ILE A 151 3.52 -8.41 -11.43
N CYS A 152 3.99 -9.07 -10.38
CA CYS A 152 3.17 -9.92 -9.51
C CYS A 152 2.80 -9.12 -8.26
N ILE A 153 1.53 -8.77 -8.11
CA ILE A 153 1.01 -8.08 -6.92
C ILE A 153 0.56 -9.16 -5.93
N ILE A 154 1.38 -9.41 -4.91
CA ILE A 154 1.02 -10.26 -3.77
C ILE A 154 0.38 -9.34 -2.71
N ILE A 155 -0.86 -9.65 -2.30
CA ILE A 155 -1.62 -8.96 -1.24
C ILE A 155 -1.50 -9.76 0.06
#